data_AF-A0A3B0C8T3-F1
#
_entry.id   AF-A0A3B0C8T3-F1
#
_cell.length_a   1.000
_cell.length_b   1.000
_cell.length_c   1.000
_cell.angle_alpha   90.00
_cell.angle_beta   90.00
_cell.angle_gamma   90.00
#
_symmetry.space_group_name_H-M   'P 1'
#
loop_
_entity.id
_entity.type
_entity.pdbx_description
1 polymer ?
#
loop_
_entity_poly.entity_id
_entity_poly.type
_entity_poly.pdbx_seq_one_letter_code
_entity_poly.pdbx_strand_id
1 'polypeptide(L)'
;MFWTFRVLANGKSRNHSNKNKYMERTRIQKFAVVVLILSITLLATFFPFQIHFENALSLKPESDYTIKIEFWRILFEPFLGPLLYANRSLYALEELPMILLWILILHVFFYGIGTFKSVGNRKKKGLELLVNLPLIAGILFAVFVLILFIPLPNNTIVNNSKDTILVTTHAHTEFSHDGLISQENMWKWHKRNGFDAFFITDHANHRKTWEFAQDQKKGKFPMDPLVMIGEEYSASNHMSLLGLNNSFETRGMADKTVIDSVHHHGGVVIINHWFDGKGKEKELYHELGADGFEIENSGKDLYYDRKIFEELRTFCEENELLMIGGLDFHGYGRLCSLYNGLVIPNWDNLDYNSKQLAVLDVLKNGPQEKIKTLLYKDRPFYPKTNLFLRPFVNAVHYFRTLNLYQVFSWIFWLLVFQFLGKAIKKTLVPPRTGILILGMVSAFFLIGLTILYYFRGVTVEGYSELYWEYSVVLGPIGLALCLYASGVIYFRFFKNRSKAISR
;
A
#
# COMPACT_ATOMS: atom_id res chain seq x y z
N MET A 1 -12.71 -61.66 -52.39
CA MET A 1 -13.69 -61.09 -51.43
C MET A 1 -12.97 -60.92 -50.09
N PHE A 2 -12.89 -59.67 -49.65
CA PHE A 2 -12.12 -59.12 -48.53
C PHE A 2 -12.44 -59.77 -47.16
N TRP A 3 -11.42 -60.17 -46.38
CA TRP A 3 -10.91 -59.50 -45.17
C TRP A 3 -11.85 -59.53 -43.94
N THR A 4 -11.45 -60.20 -42.84
CA THR A 4 -11.06 -59.58 -41.55
C THR A 4 -10.94 -60.60 -40.41
N PHE A 5 -9.71 -60.89 -39.99
CA PHE A 5 -9.40 -61.39 -38.65
C PHE A 5 -8.13 -60.67 -38.17
N ARG A 6 -8.31 -59.54 -37.50
CA ARG A 6 -7.32 -58.91 -36.59
C ARG A 6 -7.95 -57.67 -35.99
N VAL A 7 -8.09 -57.65 -34.66
CA VAL A 7 -7.79 -56.55 -33.72
C VAL A 7 -8.52 -56.86 -32.40
N LEU A 8 -7.88 -57.66 -31.54
CA LEU A 8 -8.16 -57.73 -30.10
C LEU A 8 -6.86 -57.61 -29.30
N ALA A 9 -6.01 -56.66 -29.69
CA ALA A 9 -4.80 -56.32 -28.95
C ALA A 9 -4.45 -54.84 -29.10
N ASN A 10 -5.30 -53.94 -28.57
CA ASN A 10 -4.89 -52.53 -28.39
C ASN A 10 -5.58 -51.78 -27.23
N GLY A 11 -6.35 -52.48 -26.38
CA GLY A 11 -7.06 -51.85 -25.25
C GLY A 11 -6.25 -51.68 -23.94
N LYS A 12 -5.20 -52.49 -23.71
CA LYS A 12 -4.47 -52.50 -22.42
C LYS A 12 -3.29 -51.51 -22.33
N SER A 13 -2.68 -51.12 -23.46
CA SER A 13 -1.49 -50.23 -23.48
C SER A 13 -1.81 -48.75 -23.21
N ARG A 14 -2.96 -48.23 -23.71
CA ARG A 14 -3.36 -46.82 -23.50
C ARG A 14 -3.70 -46.48 -22.05
N ASN A 15 -4.25 -47.43 -21.28
CA ASN A 15 -4.62 -47.20 -19.88
C ASN A 15 -3.41 -47.17 -18.94
N HIS A 16 -2.36 -47.96 -19.21
CA HIS A 16 -1.11 -47.93 -18.43
C HIS A 16 -0.31 -46.64 -18.68
N SER A 17 -0.21 -46.20 -19.94
CA SER A 17 0.48 -44.96 -20.32
C SER A 17 -0.14 -43.71 -19.67
N ASN A 18 -1.48 -43.60 -19.66
CA ASN A 18 -2.17 -42.48 -19.02
C ASN A 18 -2.08 -42.51 -17.49
N LYS A 19 -2.10 -43.69 -16.86
CA LYS A 19 -1.94 -43.84 -15.42
C LYS A 19 -0.53 -43.44 -14.97
N ASN A 20 0.50 -43.83 -15.70
CA ASN A 20 1.89 -43.43 -15.42
C ASN A 20 2.10 -41.91 -15.59
N LYS A 21 1.58 -41.30 -16.67
CA LYS A 21 1.63 -39.84 -16.85
C LYS A 21 0.91 -39.06 -15.75
N TYR A 22 -0.20 -39.59 -15.24
CA TYR A 22 -0.96 -38.98 -14.14
C TYR A 22 -0.20 -39.09 -12.81
N MET A 23 0.38 -40.26 -12.53
CA MET A 23 1.20 -40.49 -11.34
C MET A 23 2.46 -39.60 -11.35
N GLU A 24 3.10 -39.43 -12.50
CA GLU A 24 4.26 -38.57 -12.68
C GLU A 24 3.92 -37.09 -12.46
N ARG A 25 2.83 -36.60 -13.06
CA ARG A 25 2.39 -35.19 -12.89
C ARG A 25 2.00 -34.86 -11.44
N THR A 26 1.37 -35.81 -10.74
CA THR A 26 1.02 -35.64 -9.32
C THR A 26 2.26 -35.69 -8.41
N ARG A 27 3.26 -36.52 -8.74
CA ARG A 27 4.57 -36.49 -8.07
C ARG A 27 5.29 -35.15 -8.26
N ILE A 28 5.33 -34.63 -9.48
CA ILE A 28 5.95 -33.32 -9.77
C ILE A 28 5.28 -32.18 -9.00
N GLN A 29 3.94 -32.16 -8.92
CA GLN A 29 3.21 -31.14 -8.16
C GLN A 29 3.51 -31.21 -6.66
N LYS A 30 3.50 -32.41 -6.08
CA LYS A 30 3.87 -32.61 -4.67
C LYS A 30 5.32 -32.19 -4.41
N PHE A 31 6.23 -32.56 -5.31
CA PHE A 31 7.63 -32.18 -5.22
C PHE A 31 7.81 -30.65 -5.27
N ALA A 32 7.11 -29.95 -6.18
CA ALA A 32 7.17 -28.49 -6.26
C ALA A 32 6.68 -27.80 -4.98
N VAL A 33 5.61 -28.30 -4.34
CA VAL A 33 5.13 -27.77 -3.06
C VAL A 33 6.14 -28.02 -1.94
N VAL A 34 6.74 -29.21 -1.89
CA VAL A 34 7.79 -29.52 -0.91
C VAL A 34 9.00 -28.59 -1.10
N VAL A 35 9.46 -28.40 -2.34
CA VAL A 35 10.55 -27.46 -2.65
C VAL A 35 10.19 -26.04 -2.18
N LEU A 36 8.97 -25.57 -2.46
CA LEU A 36 8.53 -24.24 -2.02
C LEU A 36 8.52 -24.11 -0.49
N ILE A 37 7.99 -25.11 0.23
CA ILE A 37 8.01 -25.14 1.71
C ILE A 37 9.45 -25.09 2.23
N LEU A 38 10.34 -25.90 1.65
CA LEU A 38 11.75 -25.93 2.04
C LEU A 38 12.42 -24.58 1.75
N SER A 39 12.17 -23.95 0.60
CA SER A 39 12.72 -22.64 0.25
C SER A 39 12.23 -21.53 1.19
N ILE A 40 10.93 -21.49 1.50
CA ILE A 40 10.36 -20.52 2.44
C ILE A 40 11.00 -20.71 3.83
N THR A 41 11.05 -21.95 4.31
CA THR A 41 11.62 -22.29 5.63
C THR A 41 13.10 -21.95 5.68
N LEU A 42 13.86 -22.26 4.62
CA LEU A 42 15.27 -21.94 4.49
C LEU A 42 15.53 -20.42 4.56
N LEU A 43 14.80 -19.64 3.76
CA LEU A 43 14.97 -18.18 3.70
C LEU A 43 14.59 -17.51 5.03
N ALA A 44 13.46 -17.89 5.62
CA ALA A 44 12.99 -17.30 6.88
C ALA A 44 13.86 -17.69 8.08
N THR A 45 14.43 -18.91 8.10
CA THR A 45 15.19 -19.42 9.26
C THR A 45 16.67 -19.07 9.19
N PHE A 46 17.31 -19.26 8.04
CA PHE A 46 18.78 -19.15 7.91
C PHE A 46 19.24 -17.84 7.30
N PHE A 47 18.35 -17.11 6.62
CA PHE A 47 18.67 -15.82 6.02
C PHE A 47 17.67 -14.72 6.43
N PRO A 48 17.28 -14.63 7.73
CA PRO A 48 16.24 -13.70 8.14
C PRO A 48 16.63 -12.25 7.85
N PHE A 49 15.62 -11.44 7.50
CA PHE A 49 15.70 -9.99 7.56
C PHE A 49 14.76 -9.56 8.69
N GLN A 50 15.34 -9.12 9.82
CA GLN A 50 14.53 -8.67 10.94
C GLN A 50 13.85 -7.35 10.60
N ILE A 51 12.52 -7.37 10.60
CA ILE A 51 11.73 -6.15 10.51
C ILE A 51 11.99 -5.32 11.77
N HIS A 52 12.27 -4.04 11.62
CA HIS A 52 12.53 -3.12 12.71
C HIS A 52 12.14 -1.68 12.33
N PHE A 53 12.11 -0.80 13.33
CA PHE A 53 12.11 0.63 13.10
C PHE A 53 13.54 1.16 13.19
N GLU A 54 13.95 1.94 12.20
CA GLU A 54 15.28 2.53 12.07
C GLU A 54 15.18 4.03 12.25
N ASN A 55 16.07 4.62 13.04
CA ASN A 55 16.16 6.08 13.14
C ASN A 55 16.81 6.63 11.86
N ALA A 56 16.13 7.54 11.17
CA ALA A 56 16.57 8.09 9.90
C ALA A 56 17.94 8.79 9.99
N LEU A 57 18.23 9.46 11.11
CA LEU A 57 19.49 10.21 11.28
C LEU A 57 20.67 9.30 11.60
N SER A 58 20.47 8.29 12.45
CA SER A 58 21.55 7.40 12.89
C SER A 58 21.70 6.14 12.02
N LEU A 59 20.69 5.82 11.23
CA LEU A 59 20.55 4.59 10.44
C LEU A 59 20.66 3.31 11.27
N LYS A 60 20.34 3.40 12.57
CA LYS A 60 20.38 2.28 13.51
C LYS A 60 18.97 1.86 13.90
N PRO A 61 18.74 0.55 14.12
CA PRO A 61 17.50 0.07 14.71
C PRO A 61 17.27 0.68 16.10
N GLU A 62 16.02 1.03 16.40
CA GLU A 62 15.59 1.55 17.70
C GLU A 62 14.81 0.46 18.44
N SER A 63 15.40 -0.10 19.51
CA SER A 63 14.87 -1.27 20.21
C SER A 63 13.56 -1.03 20.96
N ASP A 64 13.26 0.22 21.30
CA ASP A 64 12.05 0.60 22.04
C ASP A 64 10.79 0.47 21.17
N TYR A 65 10.94 0.40 19.84
CA TYR A 65 9.84 0.32 18.90
C TYR A 65 9.78 -1.06 18.27
N THR A 66 8.73 -1.79 18.61
CA THR A 66 8.51 -3.17 18.13
C THR A 66 7.35 -3.22 17.14
N ILE A 67 7.16 -4.37 16.48
CA ILE A 67 6.13 -4.55 15.46
C ILE A 67 4.99 -5.40 16.03
N LYS A 68 3.77 -4.89 15.95
CA LYS A 68 2.56 -5.69 16.11
C LYS A 68 2.10 -6.19 14.74
N ILE A 69 1.86 -7.49 14.67
CA ILE A 69 1.30 -8.16 13.49
C ILE A 69 -0.09 -8.67 13.85
N GLU A 70 -1.10 -8.18 13.15
CA GLU A 70 -2.49 -8.57 13.40
C GLU A 70 -2.72 -10.07 13.15
N PHE A 71 -3.63 -10.69 13.91
CA PHE A 71 -3.90 -12.13 13.78
C PHE A 71 -4.29 -12.51 12.35
N TRP A 72 -5.19 -11.74 11.73
CA TRP A 72 -5.64 -11.98 10.36
C TRP A 72 -4.51 -11.84 9.33
N ARG A 73 -3.55 -10.95 9.59
CA ARG A 73 -2.36 -10.77 8.77
C ARG A 73 -1.49 -12.03 8.76
N ILE A 74 -1.36 -12.70 9.91
CA ILE A 74 -0.65 -13.98 10.05
C ILE A 74 -1.45 -15.11 9.40
N LEU A 75 -2.73 -15.26 9.75
CA LEU A 75 -3.55 -16.38 9.27
C LEU A 75 -3.68 -16.40 7.74
N PHE A 76 -3.77 -15.23 7.11
CA PHE A 76 -3.88 -15.09 5.66
C PHE A 76 -2.58 -14.57 5.02
N GLU A 77 -1.42 -14.89 5.61
CA GLU A 77 -0.10 -14.48 5.14
C GLU A 77 0.10 -14.64 3.62
N PRO A 78 -0.27 -15.76 2.98
CA PRO A 78 -0.02 -15.95 1.54
C PRO A 78 -0.81 -15.01 0.62
N PHE A 79 -1.88 -14.41 1.13
CA PHE A 79 -2.75 -13.51 0.37
C PHE A 79 -2.49 -12.06 0.74
N LEU A 80 -2.40 -11.75 2.03
CA LEU A 80 -2.22 -10.38 2.50
C LEU A 80 -0.75 -9.95 2.43
N GLY A 81 0.19 -10.85 2.69
CA GLY A 81 1.59 -10.48 2.85
C GLY A 81 2.27 -9.97 1.61
N PRO A 82 2.15 -10.65 0.46
CA PRO A 82 2.71 -10.14 -0.78
C PRO A 82 2.10 -8.78 -1.17
N LEU A 83 0.80 -8.57 -0.92
CA LEU A 83 0.12 -7.31 -1.23
C LEU A 83 0.67 -6.16 -0.37
N LEU A 84 0.77 -6.36 0.94
CA LEU A 84 1.24 -5.35 1.88
C LEU A 84 2.74 -5.08 1.71
N TYR A 85 3.52 -6.12 1.43
CA TYR A 85 4.93 -5.97 1.11
C TYR A 85 5.14 -5.23 -0.21
N ALA A 86 4.32 -5.47 -1.23
CA ALA A 86 4.39 -4.71 -2.47
C ALA A 86 3.98 -3.24 -2.27
N ASN A 87 2.93 -2.99 -1.49
CA ASN A 87 2.46 -1.64 -1.17
C ASN A 87 3.49 -0.81 -0.40
N ARG A 88 4.29 -1.43 0.49
CA ARG A 88 5.37 -0.75 1.24
C ARG A 88 6.68 -0.58 0.47
N SER A 89 6.74 -0.95 -0.81
CA SER A 89 7.93 -0.75 -1.62
C SER A 89 8.31 0.73 -1.71
N LEU A 90 9.58 0.99 -2.03
CA LEU A 90 10.14 2.36 -2.07
C LEU A 90 9.55 3.17 -3.24
N TYR A 91 9.14 2.48 -4.30
CA TYR A 91 8.55 3.04 -5.53
C TYR A 91 7.22 2.32 -5.82
N ALA A 92 6.25 2.45 -4.91
CA ALA A 92 5.07 1.59 -4.92
C ALA A 92 4.23 1.74 -6.19
N LEU A 93 4.05 2.97 -6.70
CA LEU A 93 3.23 3.17 -7.91
C LEU A 93 3.93 2.69 -9.18
N GLU A 94 5.26 2.60 -9.22
CA GLU A 94 5.99 2.03 -10.37
C GLU A 94 6.23 0.53 -10.24
N GLU A 95 6.52 0.02 -9.04
CA GLU A 95 6.81 -1.41 -8.82
C GLU A 95 5.55 -2.27 -8.87
N LEU A 96 4.40 -1.79 -8.38
CA LEU A 96 3.16 -2.55 -8.41
C LEU A 96 2.74 -2.92 -9.85
N PRO A 97 2.69 -1.98 -10.83
CA PRO A 97 2.45 -2.33 -12.23
C PRO A 97 3.45 -3.34 -12.79
N MET A 98 4.74 -3.25 -12.42
CA MET A 98 5.77 -4.21 -12.87
C MET A 98 5.52 -5.61 -12.32
N ILE A 99 5.13 -5.74 -11.05
CA ILE A 99 4.75 -7.02 -10.44
C ILE A 99 3.56 -7.63 -11.21
N LEU A 100 2.52 -6.84 -11.47
CA LEU A 100 1.33 -7.29 -12.18
C LEU A 100 1.65 -7.66 -13.65
N LEU A 101 2.51 -6.90 -14.31
CA LEU A 101 2.99 -7.19 -15.65
C LEU A 101 3.75 -8.53 -15.70
N TRP A 102 4.61 -8.82 -14.72
CA TRP A 102 5.28 -10.11 -14.65
C TRP A 102 4.32 -11.28 -14.42
N ILE A 103 3.27 -11.09 -13.62
CA ILE A 103 2.22 -12.09 -13.47
C ILE A 103 1.57 -12.39 -14.83
N LEU A 104 1.30 -11.36 -15.63
CA LEU A 104 0.76 -11.51 -16.99
C LEU A 104 1.76 -12.20 -17.94
N ILE A 105 3.03 -11.79 -17.94
CA ILE A 105 4.10 -12.40 -18.76
C ILE A 105 4.26 -13.88 -18.44
N LEU A 106 4.35 -14.23 -17.15
CA LEU A 106 4.47 -15.62 -16.71
C LEU A 106 3.23 -16.43 -17.10
N HIS A 107 2.03 -15.84 -16.96
CA HIS A 107 0.81 -16.48 -17.41
C HIS A 107 0.85 -16.80 -18.91
N VAL A 108 1.19 -15.82 -19.75
CA VAL A 108 1.31 -15.98 -21.21
C VAL A 108 2.36 -17.04 -21.55
N PHE A 109 3.53 -16.98 -20.91
CA PHE A 109 4.62 -17.91 -21.14
C PHE A 109 4.23 -19.36 -20.83
N PHE A 110 3.72 -19.63 -19.62
CA PHE A 110 3.33 -20.99 -19.21
C PHE A 110 2.13 -21.52 -20.01
N TYR A 111 1.14 -20.66 -20.31
CA TYR A 111 0.01 -21.03 -21.15
C TYR A 111 0.45 -21.31 -22.60
N GLY A 112 1.38 -20.51 -23.11
CA GLY A 112 2.02 -20.67 -24.42
C GLY A 112 2.71 -22.03 -24.56
N ILE A 113 3.58 -22.40 -23.61
CA ILE A 113 4.22 -23.72 -23.56
C ILE A 113 3.16 -24.85 -23.57
N GLY A 114 2.10 -24.71 -22.77
CA GLY A 114 0.99 -25.66 -22.73
C GLY A 114 0.18 -25.75 -24.02
N THR A 115 0.21 -24.70 -24.85
CA THR A 115 -0.40 -24.63 -26.17
C THR A 115 0.48 -25.33 -27.22
N PHE A 116 1.78 -25.05 -27.25
CA PHE A 116 2.73 -25.70 -28.17
C PHE A 116 2.76 -27.22 -28.01
N LYS A 117 2.73 -27.72 -26.77
CA LYS A 117 2.69 -29.15 -26.46
C LYS A 117 1.37 -29.86 -26.84
N SER A 118 0.31 -29.11 -27.18
CA SER A 118 -1.02 -29.66 -27.45
C SER A 118 -1.22 -30.00 -28.94
N VAL A 119 -0.96 -31.25 -29.34
CA VAL A 119 -1.23 -31.71 -30.71
C VAL A 119 -2.74 -31.68 -31.00
N GLY A 120 -3.16 -31.06 -32.12
CA GLY A 120 -4.56 -31.00 -32.58
C GLY A 120 -5.45 -29.90 -31.98
N ASN A 121 -5.03 -29.21 -30.90
CA ASN A 121 -5.86 -28.19 -30.21
C ASN A 121 -5.21 -26.80 -30.09
N ARG A 122 -4.12 -26.55 -30.84
CA ARG A 122 -3.32 -25.32 -30.74
C ARG A 122 -4.13 -24.05 -31.00
N LYS A 123 -4.87 -23.99 -32.12
CA LYS A 123 -5.70 -22.82 -32.50
C LYS A 123 -6.73 -22.47 -31.42
N LYS A 124 -7.44 -23.49 -30.91
CA LYS A 124 -8.46 -23.32 -29.86
C LYS A 124 -7.87 -22.79 -28.55
N LYS A 125 -6.74 -23.33 -28.12
CA LYS A 125 -6.02 -22.85 -26.92
C LYS A 125 -5.47 -21.45 -27.11
N GLY A 126 -4.88 -21.14 -28.27
CA GLY A 126 -4.41 -19.79 -28.60
C GLY A 126 -5.54 -18.75 -28.52
N LEU A 127 -6.71 -19.07 -29.07
CA LEU A 127 -7.89 -18.21 -28.95
C LEU A 127 -8.39 -18.09 -27.50
N GLU A 128 -8.37 -19.18 -26.72
CA GLU A 128 -8.73 -19.18 -25.31
C GLU A 128 -7.79 -18.29 -24.48
N LEU A 129 -6.49 -18.27 -24.79
CA LEU A 129 -5.53 -17.32 -24.21
C LEU A 129 -5.92 -15.88 -24.53
N LEU A 130 -6.07 -15.54 -25.82
CA LEU A 130 -6.40 -14.18 -26.25
C LEU A 130 -7.69 -13.64 -25.62
N VAL A 131 -8.72 -14.49 -25.50
CA VAL A 131 -9.98 -14.12 -24.85
C VAL A 131 -9.84 -13.97 -23.33
N ASN A 132 -8.92 -14.69 -22.69
CA ASN A 132 -8.69 -14.57 -21.25
C ASN A 132 -7.79 -13.38 -20.89
N LEU A 133 -6.96 -12.88 -21.80
CA LEU A 133 -6.01 -11.79 -21.50
C LEU A 133 -6.70 -10.52 -20.98
N PRO A 134 -7.77 -9.98 -21.60
CA PRO A 134 -8.46 -8.81 -21.07
C PRO A 134 -9.08 -9.06 -19.69
N LEU A 135 -9.59 -10.28 -19.42
CA LEU A 135 -10.12 -10.63 -18.09
C LEU A 135 -9.02 -10.63 -17.03
N ILE A 136 -7.86 -11.22 -17.34
CA ILE A 136 -6.73 -11.26 -16.43
C ILE A 136 -6.21 -9.85 -16.18
N ALA A 137 -6.08 -9.03 -17.23
CA ALA A 137 -5.69 -7.63 -17.09
C ALA A 137 -6.66 -6.85 -16.19
N GLY A 138 -7.98 -7.02 -16.38
CA GLY A 138 -9.00 -6.40 -15.53
C GLY A 138 -8.96 -6.87 -14.07
N ILE A 139 -8.71 -8.16 -13.82
CA ILE A 139 -8.52 -8.70 -12.47
C ILE A 139 -7.26 -8.10 -11.82
N LEU A 140 -6.15 -8.03 -12.55
CA LEU A 140 -4.90 -7.46 -12.04
C LEU A 140 -5.05 -5.95 -11.74
N PHE A 141 -5.80 -5.23 -12.56
CA PHE A 141 -6.15 -3.83 -12.30
C PHE A 141 -7.02 -3.68 -11.05
N ALA A 142 -8.02 -4.55 -10.85
CA ALA A 142 -8.80 -4.53 -9.60
C ALA A 142 -7.94 -4.84 -8.37
N VAL A 143 -6.95 -5.74 -8.48
CA VAL A 143 -5.96 -6.00 -7.42
C VAL A 143 -5.09 -4.77 -7.18
N PHE A 144 -4.67 -4.05 -8.23
CA PHE A 144 -3.95 -2.79 -8.09
C PHE A 144 -4.75 -1.76 -7.28
N VAL A 145 -6.03 -1.56 -7.64
CA VAL A 145 -6.94 -0.65 -6.93
C VAL A 145 -7.17 -1.10 -5.49
N LEU A 146 -7.35 -2.41 -5.26
CA LEU A 146 -7.46 -2.98 -3.91
C LEU A 146 -6.24 -2.65 -3.05
N ILE A 147 -5.03 -2.77 -3.60
CA ILE A 147 -3.78 -2.52 -2.88
C ILE A 147 -3.64 -1.05 -2.48
N LEU A 148 -4.04 -0.11 -3.34
CA LEU A 148 -3.82 1.32 -3.12
C LEU A 148 -4.90 1.97 -2.27
N PHE A 149 -6.17 1.58 -2.44
CA PHE A 149 -7.29 2.33 -1.87
C PHE A 149 -7.97 1.64 -0.68
N ILE A 150 -7.69 0.36 -0.44
CA ILE A 150 -8.36 -0.39 0.62
C ILE A 150 -7.40 -0.59 1.81
N PRO A 151 -7.78 -0.17 3.04
CA PRO A 151 -6.93 -0.28 4.22
C PRO A 151 -6.85 -1.72 4.75
N LEU A 152 -5.98 -2.51 4.14
CA LEU A 152 -5.69 -3.89 4.53
C LEU A 152 -4.98 -3.98 5.91
N PRO A 153 -5.08 -5.11 6.64
CA PRO A 153 -4.51 -5.29 7.99
C PRO A 153 -2.97 -5.30 7.99
N ASN A 154 -2.36 -4.11 8.01
CA ASN A 154 -0.92 -3.88 8.05
C ASN A 154 -0.28 -4.17 9.41
N ASN A 155 1.05 -4.33 9.40
CA ASN A 155 1.88 -4.25 10.59
C ASN A 155 1.84 -2.83 11.17
N THR A 156 1.83 -2.72 12.49
CA THR A 156 1.81 -1.43 13.19
C THR A 156 2.96 -1.35 14.19
N ILE A 157 3.38 -0.13 14.52
CA ILE A 157 4.36 0.11 15.58
C ILE A 157 3.74 -0.19 16.95
N VAL A 158 4.59 -0.60 17.88
CA VAL A 158 4.33 -0.63 19.32
C VAL A 158 5.45 0.14 19.97
N ASN A 159 5.09 1.26 20.59
CA ASN A 159 6.00 2.08 21.36
C ASN A 159 6.13 1.51 22.78
N ASN A 160 7.31 1.02 23.15
CA ASN A 160 7.62 0.55 24.50
C ASN A 160 8.48 1.54 25.28
N SER A 161 8.75 2.73 24.72
CA SER A 161 9.44 3.79 25.45
C SER A 161 8.54 4.34 26.56
N LYS A 162 9.15 4.92 27.60
CA LYS A 162 8.40 5.45 28.76
C LYS A 162 7.87 6.87 28.54
N ASP A 163 8.67 7.69 27.88
CA ASP A 163 8.49 9.15 27.82
C ASP A 163 8.43 9.67 26.38
N THR A 164 8.28 8.79 25.38
CA THR A 164 8.15 9.23 23.97
C THR A 164 6.75 8.97 23.48
N ILE A 165 6.22 9.91 22.72
CA ILE A 165 4.95 9.78 22.01
C ILE A 165 5.18 9.74 20.50
N LEU A 166 4.27 9.13 19.75
CA LEU A 166 4.31 9.05 18.31
C LEU A 166 3.41 10.12 17.67
N VAL A 167 4.01 10.96 16.83
CA VAL A 167 3.35 12.11 16.20
C VAL A 167 3.56 12.12 14.68
N THR A 168 2.49 12.43 13.93
CA THR A 168 2.57 12.81 12.51
C THR A 168 2.40 14.31 12.37
N THR A 169 3.26 14.98 11.59
CA THR A 169 3.21 16.43 11.34
C THR A 169 2.59 16.82 10.01
N HIS A 170 2.33 15.87 9.11
CA HIS A 170 1.88 16.14 7.75
C HIS A 170 0.89 15.07 7.29
N ALA A 171 -0.38 15.45 7.09
CA ALA A 171 -1.44 14.55 6.61
C ALA A 171 -2.65 15.32 6.04
N HIS A 172 -3.31 14.72 5.05
CA HIS A 172 -4.38 15.31 4.24
C HIS A 172 -5.67 14.51 4.29
N THR A 173 -6.78 15.22 4.42
CA THR A 173 -8.15 14.72 4.40
C THR A 173 -8.86 15.16 3.13
N GLU A 174 -10.11 14.73 2.97
CA GLU A 174 -10.99 15.12 1.87
C GLU A 174 -11.31 16.62 1.77
N PHE A 175 -10.84 17.41 2.73
CA PHE A 175 -10.90 18.87 2.70
C PHE A 175 -9.66 19.52 2.07
N SER A 176 -8.68 18.71 1.69
CA SER A 176 -7.58 19.03 0.77
C SER A 176 -7.94 18.62 -0.67
N HIS A 177 -7.35 19.27 -1.67
CA HIS A 177 -7.60 18.96 -3.07
C HIS A 177 -7.19 17.54 -3.47
N ASP A 178 -6.22 16.93 -2.76
CA ASP A 178 -5.64 15.63 -3.05
C ASP A 178 -5.84 14.55 -1.96
N GLY A 179 -6.66 14.81 -0.94
CA GLY A 179 -7.00 13.82 0.08
C GLY A 179 -8.22 12.96 -0.24
N LEU A 180 -8.17 11.67 0.14
CA LEU A 180 -9.21 10.66 -0.05
C LEU A 180 -9.50 9.94 1.27
N ILE A 181 -9.80 10.71 2.31
CA ILE A 181 -10.17 10.18 3.63
C ILE A 181 -10.90 11.24 4.45
N SER A 182 -11.99 10.87 5.11
CA SER A 182 -12.66 11.77 6.06
C SER A 182 -11.83 11.98 7.32
N GLN A 183 -11.99 13.11 8.00
CA GLN A 183 -11.31 13.41 9.28
C GLN A 183 -11.52 12.31 10.33
N GLU A 184 -12.74 11.73 10.43
CA GLU A 184 -13.03 10.63 11.34
C GLU A 184 -12.24 9.36 10.98
N ASN A 185 -12.16 9.02 9.70
CA ASN A 185 -11.39 7.86 9.25
C ASN A 185 -9.88 8.11 9.38
N MET A 186 -9.43 9.35 9.20
CA MET A 186 -8.06 9.76 9.46
C MET A 186 -7.67 9.54 10.92
N TRP A 187 -8.55 9.95 11.85
CA TRP A 187 -8.37 9.70 13.28
C TRP A 187 -8.31 8.21 13.61
N LYS A 188 -9.24 7.40 13.06
CA LYS A 188 -9.24 5.94 13.24
C LYS A 188 -7.98 5.28 12.67
N TRP A 189 -7.49 5.78 11.54
CA TRP A 189 -6.28 5.30 10.90
C TRP A 189 -5.05 5.60 11.76
N HIS A 190 -4.91 6.80 12.29
CA HIS A 190 -3.82 7.16 13.20
C HIS A 190 -3.86 6.34 14.50
N LYS A 191 -5.05 6.19 15.11
CA LYS A 191 -5.24 5.34 16.30
C LYS A 191 -4.79 3.91 16.04
N ARG A 192 -5.21 3.34 14.91
CA ARG A 192 -4.83 1.98 14.52
C ARG A 192 -3.32 1.84 14.31
N ASN A 193 -2.65 2.87 13.81
CA ASN A 193 -1.21 2.86 13.58
C ASN A 193 -0.39 3.25 14.81
N GLY A 194 -1.00 3.44 15.98
CA GLY A 194 -0.30 3.66 17.25
C GLY A 194 0.20 5.08 17.47
N PHE A 195 -0.32 6.07 16.73
CA PHE A 195 -0.03 7.47 17.01
C PHE A 195 -0.74 7.94 18.28
N ASP A 196 -0.10 8.85 19.00
CA ASP A 196 -0.62 9.52 20.19
C ASP A 196 -1.19 10.90 19.86
N ALA A 197 -0.64 11.55 18.83
CA ALA A 197 -1.12 12.81 18.27
C ALA A 197 -0.85 12.86 16.77
N PHE A 198 -1.58 13.70 16.05
CA PHE A 198 -1.30 13.95 14.64
C PHE A 198 -1.83 15.32 14.21
N PHE A 199 -1.11 15.96 13.30
CA PHE A 199 -1.56 17.17 12.63
C PHE A 199 -2.37 16.81 11.37
N ILE A 200 -3.47 17.53 11.17
CA ILE A 200 -4.11 17.61 9.85
C ILE A 200 -3.65 18.92 9.21
N THR A 201 -3.11 18.83 8.01
CA THR A 201 -2.46 19.92 7.28
C THR A 201 -3.08 20.08 5.89
N ASP A 202 -4.42 20.04 5.81
CA ASP A 202 -5.14 20.20 4.54
C ASP A 202 -4.70 21.45 3.78
N HIS A 203 -4.56 21.36 2.46
CA HIS A 203 -4.16 22.49 1.63
C HIS A 203 -5.16 23.65 1.73
N ALA A 204 -4.67 24.80 2.21
CA ALA A 204 -5.42 26.06 2.33
C ALA A 204 -6.80 25.94 3.04
N ASN A 205 -6.94 24.96 3.95
CA ASN A 205 -8.21 24.68 4.64
C ASN A 205 -8.04 24.43 6.14
N HIS A 206 -7.59 25.46 6.84
CA HIS A 206 -7.54 25.48 8.31
C HIS A 206 -8.89 25.23 8.99
N ARG A 207 -9.98 25.84 8.48
CA ARG A 207 -11.27 25.93 9.19
C ARG A 207 -11.85 24.57 9.54
N LYS A 208 -11.84 23.62 8.60
CA LYS A 208 -12.41 22.28 8.82
C LYS A 208 -11.62 21.49 9.87
N THR A 209 -10.31 21.61 9.86
CA THR A 209 -9.44 21.03 10.88
C THR A 209 -9.69 21.64 12.25
N TRP A 210 -9.82 22.97 12.31
CA TRP A 210 -10.15 23.67 13.55
C TRP A 210 -11.49 23.21 14.13
N GLU A 211 -12.56 23.14 13.31
CA GLU A 211 -13.88 22.64 13.73
C GLU A 211 -13.78 21.22 14.32
N PHE A 212 -13.03 20.31 13.68
CA PHE A 212 -12.85 18.94 14.14
C PHE A 212 -12.04 18.82 15.45
N ALA A 213 -10.97 19.60 15.59
CA ALA A 213 -10.19 19.67 16.82
C ALA A 213 -11.00 20.26 18.00
N GLN A 214 -11.83 21.29 17.75
CA GLN A 214 -12.75 21.82 18.76
C GLN A 214 -13.78 20.78 19.19
N ASP A 215 -14.26 19.96 18.26
CA ASP A 215 -15.18 18.86 18.58
C ASP A 215 -14.52 17.79 19.46
N GLN A 216 -13.24 17.48 19.24
CA GLN A 216 -12.47 16.61 20.14
C GLN A 216 -12.31 17.24 21.52
N LYS A 217 -11.92 18.51 21.58
CA LYS A 217 -11.72 19.26 22.83
C LYS A 217 -13.00 19.31 23.68
N LYS A 218 -14.17 19.39 23.03
CA LYS A 218 -15.50 19.35 23.68
C LYS A 218 -15.95 17.93 24.06
N GLY A 219 -15.13 16.90 23.81
CA GLY A 219 -15.41 15.51 24.16
C GLY A 219 -16.42 14.82 23.25
N LYS A 220 -16.63 15.30 22.02
CA LYS A 220 -17.54 14.62 21.07
C LYS A 220 -17.00 13.25 20.60
N PHE A 221 -15.70 13.06 20.66
CA PHE A 221 -15.02 11.79 20.44
C PHE A 221 -13.73 11.72 21.30
N PRO A 222 -13.13 10.53 21.47
CA PRO A 222 -11.99 10.37 22.38
C PRO A 222 -10.77 11.20 21.98
N MET A 223 -10.02 11.67 22.99
CA MET A 223 -8.80 12.46 22.81
C MET A 223 -7.62 11.66 22.27
N ASP A 224 -7.65 10.32 22.29
CA ASP A 224 -6.55 9.46 21.87
C ASP A 224 -6.82 8.82 20.49
N PRO A 225 -6.11 9.20 19.41
CA PRO A 225 -5.02 10.20 19.36
C PRO A 225 -5.50 11.66 19.33
N LEU A 226 -4.64 12.57 19.78
CA LEU A 226 -4.91 14.00 19.81
C LEU A 226 -4.86 14.60 18.40
N VAL A 227 -5.91 15.33 18.02
CA VAL A 227 -5.96 16.09 16.77
C VAL A 227 -5.28 17.44 16.99
N MET A 228 -4.20 17.66 16.24
CA MET A 228 -3.47 18.91 16.18
C MET A 228 -3.83 19.67 14.91
N ILE A 229 -3.84 21.00 15.01
CA ILE A 229 -4.27 21.87 13.91
C ILE A 229 -3.05 22.35 13.14
N GLY A 230 -3.07 22.18 11.83
CA GLY A 230 -2.12 22.77 10.91
C GLY A 230 -2.76 23.08 9.55
N GLU A 231 -1.92 23.53 8.63
CA GLU A 231 -2.26 23.79 7.22
C GLU A 231 -1.01 23.54 6.38
N GLU A 232 -1.14 22.88 5.23
CA GLU A 232 -0.08 22.88 4.23
C GLU A 232 -0.27 24.07 3.30
N TYR A 233 0.68 24.98 3.36
CA TYR A 233 0.75 26.14 2.49
C TYR A 233 1.63 25.85 1.28
N SER A 234 1.08 26.04 0.09
CA SER A 234 1.75 25.81 -1.18
C SER A 234 2.08 27.15 -1.85
N ALA A 235 3.36 27.53 -1.88
CA ALA A 235 3.84 28.68 -2.63
C ALA A 235 5.21 28.42 -3.26
N SER A 236 6.29 29.08 -2.82
CA SER A 236 7.61 28.83 -3.41
C SER A 236 8.13 27.42 -3.09
N ASN A 237 7.68 26.84 -1.99
CA ASN A 237 7.70 25.41 -1.69
C ASN A 237 6.42 25.08 -0.90
N HIS A 238 6.23 23.80 -0.60
CA HIS A 238 5.25 23.36 0.37
C HIS A 238 5.78 23.53 1.80
N MET A 239 4.92 24.02 2.71
CA MET A 239 5.26 24.24 4.12
C MET A 239 4.15 23.76 5.03
N SER A 240 4.49 22.92 6.00
CA SER A 240 3.58 22.57 7.09
C SER A 240 3.59 23.68 8.14
N LEU A 241 2.45 24.35 8.28
CA LEU A 241 2.21 25.40 9.26
C LEU A 241 1.48 24.77 10.45
N LEU A 242 2.19 24.59 11.57
CA LEU A 242 1.74 23.77 12.70
C LEU A 242 1.37 24.64 13.91
N GLY A 243 0.35 24.21 14.67
CA GLY A 243 -0.01 24.85 15.94
C GLY A 243 -1.02 26.00 15.82
N LEU A 244 -1.82 26.01 14.76
CA LEU A 244 -2.70 27.12 14.39
C LEU A 244 -4.02 27.10 15.19
N ASN A 245 -3.98 27.40 16.48
CA ASN A 245 -5.13 27.23 17.38
C ASN A 245 -6.24 28.29 17.26
N ASN A 246 -6.11 29.26 16.36
CA ASN A 246 -7.08 30.33 16.08
C ASN A 246 -7.36 30.41 14.58
N SER A 247 -8.34 31.24 14.18
CA SER A 247 -8.60 31.54 12.77
C SER A 247 -7.30 31.94 12.06
N PHE A 248 -7.02 31.31 10.94
CA PHE A 248 -5.78 31.49 10.21
C PHE A 248 -6.06 31.49 8.70
N GLU A 249 -5.44 32.40 7.97
CA GLU A 249 -5.60 32.53 6.51
C GLU A 249 -4.24 32.81 5.89
N THR A 250 -3.93 32.11 4.79
CA THR A 250 -2.63 32.23 4.08
C THR A 250 -2.79 32.58 2.60
N ARG A 251 -4.03 32.57 2.10
CA ARG A 251 -4.31 32.64 0.66
C ARG A 251 -3.77 33.94 0.06
N GLY A 252 -2.87 33.79 -0.91
CA GLY A 252 -2.29 34.91 -1.67
C GLY A 252 -1.23 35.71 -0.90
N MET A 253 -0.84 35.28 0.30
CA MET A 253 0.27 35.88 1.05
C MET A 253 1.62 35.42 0.49
N ALA A 254 2.69 36.17 0.76
CA ALA A 254 4.06 35.77 0.44
C ALA A 254 4.65 34.91 1.57
N ASP A 255 5.63 34.05 1.26
CA ASP A 255 6.26 33.11 2.21
C ASP A 255 6.64 33.77 3.54
N LYS A 256 7.33 34.92 3.50
CA LYS A 256 7.76 35.64 4.71
C LYS A 256 6.57 36.03 5.59
N THR A 257 5.52 36.58 4.99
CA THR A 257 4.31 37.00 5.70
C THR A 257 3.60 35.81 6.34
N VAL A 258 3.57 34.67 5.65
CA VAL A 258 2.99 33.44 6.19
C VAL A 258 3.80 32.94 7.38
N ILE A 259 5.14 32.84 7.23
CA ILE A 259 6.04 32.41 8.31
C ILE A 259 5.90 33.30 9.54
N ASP A 260 6.00 34.62 9.36
CA ASP A 260 5.86 35.59 10.46
C ASP A 260 4.48 35.49 11.13
N SER A 261 3.41 35.22 10.36
CA SER A 261 2.06 35.02 10.88
C SER A 261 1.94 33.73 11.70
N VAL A 262 2.55 32.61 11.26
CA VAL A 262 2.59 31.37 12.04
C VAL A 262 3.30 31.59 13.36
N HIS A 263 4.46 32.23 13.33
CA HIS A 263 5.24 32.53 14.54
C HIS A 263 4.51 33.47 15.49
N HIS A 264 3.77 34.46 14.98
CA HIS A 264 2.91 35.33 15.77
C HIS A 264 1.84 34.53 16.54
N HIS A 265 1.32 33.45 15.95
CA HIS A 265 0.38 32.53 16.58
C HIS A 265 1.04 31.47 17.48
N GLY A 266 2.37 31.54 17.66
CA GLY A 266 3.14 30.58 18.44
C GLY A 266 3.34 29.23 17.76
N GLY A 267 3.08 29.15 16.44
CA GLY A 267 3.25 27.95 15.65
C GLY A 267 4.69 27.68 15.20
N VAL A 268 4.84 26.63 14.38
CA VAL A 268 6.10 26.15 13.81
C VAL A 268 5.93 25.96 12.31
N VAL A 269 6.95 26.30 11.52
CA VAL A 269 7.00 26.13 10.07
C VAL A 269 8.03 25.07 9.69
N ILE A 270 7.57 23.99 9.08
CA ILE A 270 8.42 22.94 8.53
C ILE A 270 8.35 22.99 7.00
N ILE A 271 9.51 23.01 6.34
CA ILE A 271 9.60 22.91 4.88
C ILE A 271 9.35 21.46 4.46
N ASN A 272 8.29 21.23 3.70
CA ASN A 272 7.88 19.89 3.27
C ASN A 272 8.70 19.42 2.07
N HIS A 273 9.06 18.13 2.09
CA HIS A 273 9.66 17.38 0.98
C HIS A 273 10.53 18.21 0.01
N TRP A 274 11.41 19.07 0.55
CA TRP A 274 12.24 20.02 -0.23
C TRP A 274 13.09 19.32 -1.29
N PHE A 275 13.49 18.08 -0.98
CA PHE A 275 14.25 17.20 -1.85
C PHE A 275 13.51 16.75 -3.11
N ASP A 276 12.24 17.11 -3.30
CA ASP A 276 11.52 16.91 -4.57
C ASP A 276 12.01 17.86 -5.70
N GLY A 277 12.81 18.86 -5.34
CA GLY A 277 13.45 19.80 -6.27
C GLY A 277 12.50 20.81 -6.90
N LYS A 278 11.27 20.95 -6.39
CA LYS A 278 10.30 21.96 -6.87
C LYS A 278 10.43 23.31 -6.15
N GLY A 279 11.05 23.32 -4.98
CA GLY A 279 11.29 24.50 -4.17
C GLY A 279 12.45 25.38 -4.66
N LYS A 280 12.71 26.46 -3.93
CA LYS A 280 13.94 27.26 -4.04
C LYS A 280 15.07 26.64 -3.20
N GLU A 281 16.24 27.26 -3.20
CA GLU A 281 17.37 26.84 -2.37
C GLU A 281 17.03 26.84 -0.87
N LYS A 282 17.53 25.85 -0.12
CA LYS A 282 17.23 25.64 1.32
C LYS A 282 17.64 26.84 2.19
N GLU A 283 18.71 27.54 1.79
CA GLU A 283 19.25 28.74 2.43
C GLU A 283 18.20 29.86 2.48
N LEU A 284 17.39 30.03 1.43
CA LEU A 284 16.34 31.04 1.42
C LEU A 284 15.29 30.76 2.50
N TYR A 285 14.88 29.51 2.68
CA TYR A 285 13.86 29.17 3.69
C TYR A 285 14.38 29.40 5.11
N HIS A 286 15.65 29.13 5.35
CA HIS A 286 16.32 29.49 6.60
C HIS A 286 16.31 31.01 6.83
N GLU A 287 16.70 31.81 5.82
CA GLU A 287 16.67 33.29 5.91
C GLU A 287 15.25 33.85 6.14
N LEU A 288 14.23 33.20 5.59
CA LEU A 288 12.85 33.57 5.80
C LEU A 288 12.35 33.26 7.22
N GLY A 289 13.02 32.35 7.93
CA GLY A 289 12.72 31.94 9.30
C GLY A 289 11.99 30.60 9.42
N ALA A 290 12.19 29.67 8.49
CA ALA A 290 11.68 28.31 8.69
C ALA A 290 12.34 27.64 9.91
N ASP A 291 11.56 26.86 10.67
CA ASP A 291 12.05 26.20 11.90
C ASP A 291 12.73 24.86 11.60
N GLY A 292 12.44 24.24 10.46
CA GLY A 292 12.99 22.95 10.10
C GLY A 292 12.59 22.44 8.73
N PHE A 293 13.05 21.22 8.43
CA PHE A 293 12.82 20.53 7.18
C PHE A 293 12.33 19.11 7.41
N GLU A 294 11.47 18.64 6.51
CA GLU A 294 11.26 17.21 6.36
C GLU A 294 12.52 16.56 5.75
N ILE A 295 13.12 15.63 6.49
CA ILE A 295 14.29 14.87 6.05
C ILE A 295 13.91 13.53 5.41
N GLU A 296 12.70 13.05 5.69
CA GLU A 296 12.11 11.86 5.10
C GLU A 296 10.63 12.17 4.85
N ASN A 297 10.11 11.73 3.71
CA ASN A 297 8.68 11.87 3.41
C ASN A 297 8.14 10.55 2.83
N SER A 298 6.91 10.18 3.19
CA SER A 298 6.27 8.95 2.68
C SER A 298 5.08 9.17 1.75
N GLY A 299 4.74 10.42 1.45
CA GLY A 299 3.76 10.84 0.45
C GLY A 299 4.40 11.01 -0.94
N LYS A 300 3.63 10.58 -1.96
CA LYS A 300 4.02 10.49 -3.39
C LYS A 300 5.33 9.67 -3.57
N ASP A 301 5.70 9.23 -4.79
CA ASP A 301 6.90 8.38 -5.02
C ASP A 301 8.24 9.14 -4.84
N LEU A 302 8.32 10.03 -3.85
CA LEU A 302 9.45 10.89 -3.55
C LEU A 302 10.45 10.09 -2.70
N TYR A 303 11.05 9.08 -3.33
CA TYR A 303 12.15 8.37 -2.68
C TYR A 303 13.47 9.10 -2.90
N TYR A 304 14.06 9.40 -1.76
CA TYR A 304 15.15 10.31 -1.57
C TYR A 304 16.53 9.65 -1.90
N ASP A 305 17.40 10.35 -2.64
CA ASP A 305 18.79 9.92 -2.91
C ASP A 305 19.64 10.21 -1.69
N ARG A 306 20.26 9.17 -1.08
CA ARG A 306 21.15 9.24 0.08
C ARG A 306 22.24 10.33 0.06
N LYS A 307 22.53 10.98 -1.06
CA LYS A 307 23.33 12.20 -1.12
C LYS A 307 22.58 13.48 -0.65
N ILE A 308 21.35 13.72 -1.10
CA ILE A 308 20.62 15.00 -0.94
C ILE A 308 20.23 15.33 0.53
N PHE A 309 20.11 14.34 1.40
CA PHE A 309 19.78 14.37 2.82
C PHE A 309 21.01 14.29 3.65
N GLU A 310 22.12 13.74 3.19
CA GLU A 310 23.37 14.05 3.90
C GLU A 310 23.67 15.54 3.71
N GLU A 311 23.37 16.10 2.52
CA GLU A 311 23.40 17.55 2.29
C GLU A 311 22.38 18.31 3.16
N LEU A 312 21.10 17.93 3.14
CA LEU A 312 20.06 18.60 3.93
C LEU A 312 20.30 18.46 5.44
N ARG A 313 20.71 17.27 5.90
CA ARG A 313 21.05 17.00 7.29
C ARG A 313 22.21 17.89 7.74
N THR A 314 23.30 17.93 6.96
CA THR A 314 24.45 18.78 7.28
C THR A 314 24.02 20.23 7.39
N PHE A 315 23.21 20.71 6.44
CA PHE A 315 22.65 22.05 6.48
C PHE A 315 21.79 22.30 7.73
N CYS A 316 20.93 21.36 8.11
CA CYS A 316 20.12 21.49 9.32
C CYS A 316 20.97 21.48 10.60
N GLU A 317 21.98 20.61 10.68
CA GLU A 317 22.90 20.54 11.81
C GLU A 317 23.72 21.84 11.96
N GLU A 318 24.21 22.41 10.84
CA GLU A 318 25.00 23.66 10.84
C GLU A 318 24.19 24.91 11.19
N ASN A 319 22.87 24.89 10.97
CA ASN A 319 21.98 26.04 11.17
C ASN A 319 20.98 25.84 12.33
N GLU A 320 21.17 24.80 13.16
CA GLU A 320 20.31 24.47 14.30
C GLU A 320 18.82 24.32 13.91
N LEU A 321 18.55 23.76 12.74
CA LEU A 321 17.20 23.56 12.20
C LEU A 321 16.65 22.18 12.57
N LEU A 322 15.35 22.12 12.84
CA LEU A 322 14.66 20.89 13.13
C LEU A 322 14.67 19.94 11.91
N MET A 323 14.98 18.67 12.16
CA MET A 323 14.83 17.57 11.20
C MET A 323 13.70 16.64 11.64
N ILE A 324 12.69 16.48 10.78
CA ILE A 324 11.49 15.70 11.08
C ILE A 324 11.03 14.86 9.89
N GLY A 325 10.17 13.86 10.12
CA GLY A 325 9.54 13.06 9.06
C GLY A 325 8.16 13.58 8.67
N GLY A 326 7.92 13.72 7.37
CA GLY A 326 6.62 14.02 6.77
C GLY A 326 5.86 12.78 6.34
N LEU A 327 4.83 12.35 7.08
CA LEU A 327 4.05 11.19 6.63
C LEU A 327 3.38 11.47 5.28
N ASP A 328 2.86 12.68 5.10
CA ASP A 328 2.18 13.16 3.89
C ASP A 328 1.11 12.15 3.40
N PHE A 329 0.28 11.72 4.36
CA PHE A 329 -0.72 10.70 4.13
C PHE A 329 -2.02 11.30 3.62
N HIS A 330 -2.47 10.83 2.46
CA HIS A 330 -3.67 11.33 1.78
C HIS A 330 -4.87 10.39 1.90
N GLY A 331 -4.81 9.33 2.71
CA GLY A 331 -5.90 8.35 2.82
C GLY A 331 -5.78 7.11 1.94
N TYR A 332 -4.83 7.09 1.02
CA TYR A 332 -4.57 6.00 0.07
C TYR A 332 -3.08 5.89 -0.24
N GLY A 333 -2.71 4.88 -1.02
CA GLY A 333 -1.33 4.68 -1.47
C GLY A 333 -0.52 3.84 -0.49
N ARG A 334 0.67 4.32 -0.13
CA ARG A 334 1.63 3.58 0.68
C ARG A 334 1.14 3.46 2.12
N LEU A 335 1.28 2.26 2.68
CA LEU A 335 1.01 1.98 4.08
C LEU A 335 1.95 2.77 5.00
N CYS A 336 1.50 3.01 6.25
CA CYS A 336 2.27 3.71 7.27
C CYS A 336 3.67 3.10 7.43
N SER A 337 4.69 3.94 7.27
CA SER A 337 6.10 3.53 7.33
C SER A 337 7.01 4.59 7.95
N LEU A 338 6.46 5.69 8.42
CA LEU A 338 7.19 6.84 8.96
C LEU A 338 6.46 7.37 10.19
N TYR A 339 7.23 7.67 11.24
CA TYR A 339 6.73 8.16 12.53
C TYR A 339 7.72 9.18 13.10
N ASN A 340 7.25 10.14 13.89
CA ASN A 340 8.11 10.97 14.72
C ASN A 340 7.91 10.62 16.19
N GLY A 341 8.98 10.17 16.86
CA GLY A 341 9.00 9.97 18.31
C GLY A 341 9.41 11.25 19.02
N LEU A 342 8.53 11.87 19.79
CA LEU A 342 8.79 13.09 20.56
C LEU A 342 8.88 12.78 22.06
N VAL A 343 9.97 13.16 22.72
CA VAL A 343 10.16 12.96 24.17
C VAL A 343 9.28 13.94 24.95
N ILE A 344 8.13 13.46 25.43
CA ILE A 344 7.16 14.18 26.25
C ILE A 344 6.77 13.28 27.44
N PRO A 345 7.45 13.43 28.59
CA PRO A 345 7.16 12.67 29.80
C PRO A 345 5.73 12.90 30.31
N ASN A 346 5.15 11.89 30.96
CA ASN A 346 3.81 11.96 31.58
C ASN A 346 2.67 12.36 30.62
N TRP A 347 2.80 12.06 29.33
CA TRP A 347 1.79 12.38 28.31
C TRP A 347 0.36 12.04 28.72
N ASP A 348 0.14 10.85 29.30
CA ASP A 348 -1.20 10.39 29.69
C ASP A 348 -1.85 11.22 30.80
N ASN A 349 -1.05 11.94 31.59
CA ASN A 349 -1.53 12.79 32.68
C ASN A 349 -1.80 14.24 32.23
N LEU A 350 -1.41 14.62 31.01
CA LEU A 350 -1.60 15.96 30.49
C LEU A 350 -3.05 16.16 30.01
N ASP A 351 -3.63 17.33 30.30
CA ASP A 351 -4.89 17.75 29.71
C ASP A 351 -4.72 18.14 28.23
N TYR A 352 -5.83 18.37 27.53
CA TYR A 352 -5.84 18.69 26.10
C TYR A 352 -4.89 19.84 25.73
N ASN A 353 -4.95 20.98 26.45
CA ASN A 353 -4.14 22.14 26.10
C ASN A 353 -2.67 21.90 26.43
N SER A 354 -2.38 21.23 27.55
CA SER A 354 -1.03 20.89 27.97
C SER A 354 -0.35 19.92 27.00
N LYS A 355 -1.11 18.95 26.46
CA LYS A 355 -0.63 18.08 25.37
C LYS A 355 -0.26 18.87 24.11
N GLN A 356 -1.13 19.78 23.68
CA GLN A 356 -0.84 20.62 22.52
C GLN A 356 0.42 21.46 22.72
N LEU A 357 0.53 22.12 23.88
CA LEU A 357 1.69 22.95 24.22
C LEU A 357 2.98 22.13 24.30
N ALA A 358 2.93 20.92 24.90
CA ALA A 358 4.11 20.07 25.01
C ALA A 358 4.65 19.62 23.63
N VAL A 359 3.75 19.30 22.68
CA VAL A 359 4.15 18.97 21.30
C VAL A 359 4.80 20.19 20.64
N LEU A 360 4.17 21.36 20.72
CA LEU A 360 4.71 22.57 20.08
C LEU A 360 6.02 23.03 20.72
N ASP A 361 6.18 22.91 22.04
CA ASP A 361 7.43 23.25 22.73
C ASP A 361 8.59 22.35 22.27
N VAL A 362 8.36 21.05 22.12
CA VAL A 362 9.38 20.13 21.58
C VAL A 362 9.73 20.48 20.14
N LEU A 363 8.74 20.77 19.28
CA LEU A 363 9.00 21.13 17.88
C LEU A 363 9.70 22.49 17.72
N LYS A 364 9.46 23.45 18.63
CA LYS A 364 9.99 24.81 18.53
C LYS A 364 11.33 25.01 19.25
N ASN A 365 11.43 24.47 20.46
CA ASN A 365 12.53 24.74 21.39
C ASN A 365 13.29 23.46 21.78
N GLY A 366 12.78 22.29 21.40
CA GLY A 366 13.39 21.01 21.76
C GLY A 366 14.68 20.78 20.96
N PRO A 367 15.76 20.31 21.61
CA PRO A 367 16.94 19.90 20.86
C PRO A 367 16.63 18.63 20.05
N GLN A 368 17.35 18.41 18.94
CA GLN A 368 17.07 17.33 18.00
C GLN A 368 17.04 15.94 18.65
N GLU A 369 17.77 15.70 19.75
CA GLU A 369 17.78 14.42 20.47
C GLU A 369 16.42 14.06 21.09
N LYS A 370 15.52 15.04 21.28
CA LYS A 370 14.14 14.79 21.73
C LYS A 370 13.23 14.32 20.59
N ILE A 371 13.70 14.31 19.35
CA ILE A 371 12.89 14.02 18.16
C ILE A 371 13.58 12.93 17.34
N LYS A 372 12.91 11.78 17.23
CA LYS A 372 13.37 10.65 16.41
C LYS A 372 12.48 10.48 15.19
N THR A 373 13.06 10.56 14.00
CA THR A 373 12.38 10.16 12.76
C THR A 373 12.53 8.66 12.57
N LEU A 374 11.46 7.90 12.70
CA LEU A 374 11.46 6.43 12.71
C LEU A 374 10.90 5.87 11.40
N LEU A 375 11.70 5.05 10.73
CA LEU A 375 11.38 4.40 9.46
C LEU A 375 11.09 2.92 9.66
N TYR A 376 9.96 2.44 9.13
CA TYR A 376 9.67 1.01 9.08
C TYR A 376 10.53 0.32 8.03
N LYS A 377 11.35 -0.66 8.44
CA LYS A 377 12.26 -1.39 7.56
C LYS A 377 11.84 -2.85 7.42
N ASP A 378 11.35 -3.22 6.24
CA ASP A 378 11.16 -4.62 5.83
C ASP A 378 12.06 -5.05 4.66
N ARG A 379 12.96 -4.16 4.21
CA ARG A 379 13.91 -4.42 3.14
C ARG A 379 15.12 -3.48 3.23
N PRO A 380 16.25 -3.87 2.60
CA PRO A 380 17.35 -2.95 2.36
C PRO A 380 16.96 -1.81 1.42
N PHE A 381 17.67 -0.68 1.50
CA PHE A 381 17.62 0.40 0.51
C PHE A 381 17.97 -0.13 -0.89
N TYR A 382 17.36 0.43 -1.93
CA TYR A 382 17.76 0.23 -3.32
C TYR A 382 17.40 1.45 -4.17
N PRO A 383 18.26 1.80 -5.15
CA PRO A 383 17.96 2.88 -6.08
C PRO A 383 16.89 2.47 -7.10
N LYS A 384 16.34 3.45 -7.81
CA LYS A 384 15.32 3.29 -8.87
C LYS A 384 15.80 2.53 -10.12
N THR A 385 17.03 2.01 -10.12
CA THR A 385 17.58 1.25 -11.25
C THR A 385 17.01 -0.17 -11.31
N ASN A 386 16.73 -0.67 -12.52
CA ASN A 386 16.30 -2.06 -12.77
C ASN A 386 14.97 -2.47 -12.10
N LEU A 387 14.01 -1.54 -11.96
CA LEU A 387 12.68 -1.85 -11.39
C LEU A 387 11.98 -3.03 -12.09
N PHE A 388 12.23 -3.23 -13.38
CA PHE A 388 11.66 -4.35 -14.14
C PHE A 388 12.03 -5.71 -13.53
N LEU A 389 13.26 -5.94 -13.07
CA LEU A 389 13.67 -7.24 -12.48
C LEU A 389 13.46 -7.29 -10.96
N ARG A 390 13.09 -6.16 -10.33
CA ARG A 390 12.92 -6.04 -8.89
C ARG A 390 11.91 -7.02 -8.28
N PRO A 391 10.79 -7.40 -8.93
CA PRO A 391 9.83 -8.35 -8.35
C PRO A 391 10.45 -9.68 -7.88
N PHE A 392 11.45 -10.20 -8.59
CA PHE A 392 12.11 -11.45 -8.20
C PHE A 392 12.98 -11.30 -6.96
N VAL A 393 13.70 -10.19 -6.86
CA VAL A 393 14.54 -9.84 -5.70
C VAL A 393 13.66 -9.56 -4.47
N ASN A 394 12.60 -8.79 -4.67
CA ASN A 394 11.62 -8.48 -3.63
C ASN A 394 10.90 -9.73 -3.11
N ALA A 395 10.62 -10.72 -3.97
CA ALA A 395 10.04 -11.99 -3.53
C ALA A 395 10.97 -12.73 -2.54
N VAL A 396 12.29 -12.75 -2.81
CA VAL A 396 13.27 -13.34 -1.89
C VAL A 396 13.31 -12.56 -0.57
N HIS A 397 13.39 -11.22 -0.63
CA HIS A 397 13.39 -10.40 0.58
C HIS A 397 12.12 -10.58 1.42
N TYR A 398 10.95 -10.62 0.79
CA TYR A 398 9.69 -10.88 1.48
C TYR A 398 9.75 -12.16 2.31
N PHE A 399 10.18 -13.29 1.73
CA PHE A 399 10.26 -14.55 2.47
C PHE A 399 11.27 -14.52 3.62
N ARG A 400 12.33 -13.69 3.52
CA ARG A 400 13.29 -13.48 4.62
C ARG A 400 12.69 -12.71 5.79
N THR A 401 11.59 -11.98 5.60
CA THR A 401 10.93 -11.20 6.66
C THR A 401 9.94 -12.00 7.51
N LEU A 402 9.63 -13.24 7.11
CA LEU A 402 8.57 -14.02 7.77
C LEU A 402 9.03 -14.52 9.14
N ASN A 403 8.17 -14.34 10.14
CA ASN A 403 8.31 -15.02 11.42
C ASN A 403 7.80 -16.47 11.36
N LEU A 404 8.00 -17.22 12.45
CA LEU A 404 7.62 -18.64 12.54
C LEU A 404 6.13 -18.88 12.27
N TYR A 405 5.24 -18.03 12.78
CA TYR A 405 3.79 -18.18 12.59
C TYR A 405 3.37 -17.92 11.14
N GLN A 406 4.01 -16.95 10.48
CA GLN A 406 3.79 -16.65 9.07
C GLN A 406 4.31 -17.76 8.16
N VAL A 407 5.43 -18.39 8.52
CA VAL A 407 5.94 -19.60 7.84
C VAL A 407 4.93 -20.75 7.99
N PHE A 408 4.41 -21.00 9.20
CA PHE A 408 3.37 -22.02 9.40
C PHE A 408 2.09 -21.72 8.62
N SER A 409 1.70 -20.45 8.52
CA SER A 409 0.57 -20.03 7.68
C SER A 409 0.80 -20.36 6.21
N TRP A 410 1.97 -20.05 5.65
CA TRP A 410 2.35 -20.45 4.30
C TRP A 410 2.28 -21.97 4.09
N ILE A 411 2.87 -22.74 5.00
CA ILE A 411 2.85 -24.21 4.93
C ILE A 411 1.40 -24.71 4.95
N PHE A 412 0.59 -24.23 5.88
CA PHE A 412 -0.82 -24.60 6.01
C PHE A 412 -1.59 -24.39 4.70
N TRP A 413 -1.51 -23.19 4.12
CA TRP A 413 -2.21 -22.88 2.87
C TRP A 413 -1.69 -23.67 1.67
N LEU A 414 -0.37 -23.88 1.57
CA LEU A 414 0.21 -24.70 0.52
C LEU A 414 -0.28 -26.15 0.59
N LEU A 415 -0.38 -26.72 1.80
CA LEU A 415 -0.93 -28.06 2.02
C LEU A 415 -2.43 -28.10 1.73
N VAL A 416 -3.21 -27.11 2.19
CA VAL A 416 -4.63 -26.96 1.86
C VAL A 416 -4.82 -26.96 0.34
N PHE A 417 -4.06 -26.16 -0.40
CA PHE A 417 -4.15 -26.13 -1.86
C PHE A 417 -3.68 -27.42 -2.52
N GLN A 418 -2.71 -28.12 -1.95
CA GLN A 418 -2.26 -29.42 -2.45
C GLN A 418 -3.33 -30.52 -2.27
N PHE A 419 -3.94 -30.61 -1.10
CA PHE A 419 -4.87 -31.69 -0.76
C PHE A 419 -6.30 -31.40 -1.22
N LEU A 420 -6.79 -30.18 -0.97
CA LEU A 420 -8.14 -29.76 -1.33
C LEU A 420 -8.22 -29.16 -2.73
N GLY A 421 -7.10 -28.83 -3.38
CA GLY A 421 -7.09 -28.18 -4.70
C GLY A 421 -7.84 -28.94 -5.79
N LYS A 422 -7.91 -30.28 -5.73
CA LYS A 422 -8.73 -31.07 -6.66
C LYS A 422 -10.23 -30.94 -6.38
N ALA A 423 -10.64 -30.93 -5.11
CA ALA A 423 -12.02 -30.68 -4.72
C ALA A 423 -12.41 -29.24 -5.06
N ILE A 424 -11.61 -28.25 -4.65
CA ILE A 424 -11.81 -26.82 -4.96
C ILE A 424 -11.95 -26.60 -6.48
N LYS A 425 -11.05 -27.17 -7.31
CA LYS A 425 -11.11 -27.05 -8.77
C LYS A 425 -12.31 -27.76 -9.40
N LYS A 426 -12.86 -28.79 -8.74
CA LYS A 426 -13.98 -29.59 -9.28
C LYS A 426 -15.34 -29.00 -8.87
N THR A 427 -15.45 -28.44 -7.66
CA THR A 427 -16.74 -28.05 -7.06
C THR A 427 -16.93 -26.54 -6.90
N LEU A 428 -15.87 -25.76 -6.62
CA LEU A 428 -15.99 -24.33 -6.30
C LEU A 428 -15.62 -23.42 -7.48
N VAL A 429 -14.53 -23.72 -8.20
CA VAL A 429 -14.03 -22.86 -9.28
C VAL A 429 -13.52 -23.70 -10.45
N PRO A 430 -14.39 -24.14 -11.37
CA PRO A 430 -13.96 -24.83 -12.59
C PRO A 430 -12.95 -23.96 -13.36
N PRO A 431 -11.84 -24.51 -13.89
CA PRO A 431 -10.76 -23.71 -14.49
C PRO A 431 -11.17 -22.76 -15.62
N ARG A 432 -12.29 -23.06 -16.30
CA ARG A 432 -12.85 -22.22 -17.38
C ARG A 432 -13.81 -21.13 -16.89
N THR A 433 -14.48 -21.34 -15.78
CA THR A 433 -15.42 -20.37 -15.19
C THR A 433 -14.74 -19.50 -14.14
N GLY A 434 -13.65 -19.95 -13.53
CA GLY A 434 -13.01 -19.20 -12.45
C GLY A 434 -12.52 -17.82 -12.81
N ILE A 435 -11.84 -17.69 -13.96
CA ILE A 435 -11.38 -16.38 -14.47
C ILE A 435 -12.59 -15.49 -14.78
N LEU A 436 -13.72 -16.05 -15.21
CA LEU A 436 -14.94 -15.28 -15.47
C LEU A 436 -15.59 -14.80 -14.18
N ILE A 437 -15.68 -15.67 -13.17
CA ILE A 437 -16.21 -15.31 -11.84
C ILE A 437 -15.33 -14.21 -11.22
N LEU A 438 -14.01 -14.39 -11.23
CA LEU A 438 -13.08 -13.38 -10.72
C LEU A 438 -13.16 -12.08 -11.52
N GLY A 439 -13.31 -12.15 -12.85
CA GLY A 439 -13.53 -10.98 -13.69
C GLY A 439 -14.81 -10.23 -13.34
N MET A 440 -15.91 -10.94 -13.10
CA MET A 440 -17.18 -10.35 -12.66
C MET A 440 -17.08 -9.74 -11.26
N VAL A 441 -16.46 -10.43 -10.31
CA VAL A 441 -16.22 -9.92 -8.95
C VAL A 441 -15.36 -8.65 -9.01
N SER A 442 -14.31 -8.65 -9.83
CA SER A 442 -13.43 -7.49 -10.05
C SER A 442 -14.21 -6.32 -10.65
N ALA A 443 -15.07 -6.58 -11.64
CA ALA A 443 -15.91 -5.56 -12.24
C ALA A 443 -16.89 -4.93 -11.23
N PHE A 444 -17.57 -5.76 -10.43
CA PHE A 444 -18.49 -5.27 -9.40
C PHE A 444 -17.77 -4.51 -8.29
N PHE A 445 -16.56 -4.94 -7.91
CA PHE A 445 -15.73 -4.20 -6.97
C PHE A 445 -15.42 -2.78 -7.48
N LEU A 446 -14.98 -2.65 -8.74
CA LEU A 446 -14.70 -1.35 -9.34
C LEU A 446 -15.94 -0.46 -9.43
N ILE A 447 -17.08 -1.02 -9.87
CA ILE A 447 -18.36 -0.29 -9.94
C ILE A 447 -18.82 0.14 -8.53
N GLY A 448 -18.65 -0.72 -7.53
CA GLY A 448 -18.98 -0.39 -6.13
C GLY A 448 -18.16 0.79 -5.62
N LEU A 449 -16.85 0.82 -5.92
CA LEU A 449 -15.99 1.96 -5.60
C LEU A 449 -16.39 3.23 -6.34
N THR A 450 -16.76 3.14 -7.63
CA THR A 450 -17.30 4.27 -8.39
C THR A 450 -18.51 4.90 -7.70
N ILE A 451 -19.46 4.08 -7.26
CA ILE A 451 -20.66 4.57 -6.57
C ILE A 451 -20.28 5.23 -5.24
N LEU A 452 -19.41 4.60 -4.46
CA LEU A 452 -18.91 5.15 -3.20
C LEU A 452 -18.26 6.52 -3.40
N TYR A 453 -17.34 6.63 -4.37
CA TYR A 453 -16.60 7.86 -4.64
C TYR A 453 -17.48 8.93 -5.28
N TYR A 454 -18.45 8.58 -6.13
CA TYR A 454 -19.44 9.52 -6.63
C TYR A 454 -20.16 10.23 -5.47
N PHE A 455 -20.75 9.46 -4.55
CA PHE A 455 -21.49 10.04 -3.43
C PHE A 455 -20.60 10.82 -2.47
N ARG A 456 -19.35 10.38 -2.25
CA ARG A 456 -18.38 11.13 -1.47
C ARG A 456 -17.99 12.44 -2.13
N GLY A 457 -17.73 12.44 -3.44
CA GLY A 457 -17.41 13.65 -4.21
C GLY A 457 -18.51 14.71 -4.10
N VAL A 458 -19.78 14.31 -4.14
CA VAL A 458 -20.91 15.23 -3.91
C VAL A 458 -20.89 15.84 -2.50
N THR A 459 -20.47 15.08 -1.47
CA THR A 459 -20.46 15.60 -0.08
C THR A 459 -19.32 16.59 0.21
N VAL A 460 -18.25 16.56 -0.58
CA VAL A 460 -17.06 17.41 -0.40
C VAL A 460 -16.86 18.37 -1.57
N GLU A 461 -17.93 18.64 -2.32
CA GLU A 461 -17.93 19.57 -3.45
C GLU A 461 -17.38 20.95 -3.02
N GLY A 462 -16.46 21.49 -3.84
CA GLY A 462 -15.75 22.74 -3.56
C GLY A 462 -14.44 22.59 -2.77
N TYR A 463 -14.13 21.40 -2.27
CA TYR A 463 -12.84 21.12 -1.61
C TYR A 463 -11.94 20.19 -2.43
N SER A 464 -12.47 19.08 -2.94
CA SER A 464 -11.70 18.09 -3.71
C SER A 464 -12.49 17.57 -4.91
N GLU A 465 -11.82 17.52 -6.06
CA GLU A 465 -12.33 16.86 -7.27
C GLU A 465 -11.89 15.38 -7.36
N LEU A 466 -11.00 14.94 -6.46
CA LEU A 466 -10.31 13.65 -6.56
C LEU A 466 -11.29 12.46 -6.51
N TYR A 467 -12.30 12.52 -5.65
CA TYR A 467 -13.36 11.51 -5.61
C TYR A 467 -14.13 11.41 -6.93
N TRP A 468 -14.41 12.56 -7.57
CA TRP A 468 -15.07 12.60 -8.87
C TRP A 468 -14.19 12.00 -9.95
N GLU A 469 -12.92 12.41 -10.01
CA GLU A 469 -11.94 11.89 -10.98
C GLU A 469 -11.82 10.36 -10.90
N TYR A 470 -11.64 9.80 -9.70
CA TYR A 470 -11.55 8.35 -9.55
C TYR A 470 -12.87 7.65 -9.88
N SER A 471 -14.02 8.26 -9.57
CA SER A 471 -15.32 7.71 -9.98
C SER A 471 -15.42 7.58 -11.51
N VAL A 472 -15.03 8.63 -12.24
CA VAL A 472 -15.05 8.70 -13.71
C VAL A 472 -14.03 7.73 -14.34
N VAL A 473 -12.93 7.40 -13.67
CA VAL A 473 -11.95 6.42 -14.17
C VAL A 473 -12.41 4.98 -13.89
N LEU A 474 -12.77 4.67 -12.64
CA LEU A 474 -13.06 3.29 -12.22
C LEU A 474 -14.35 2.75 -12.84
N GLY A 475 -15.35 3.61 -13.06
CA GLY A 475 -16.69 3.21 -13.52
C GLY A 475 -16.70 2.63 -14.92
N PRO A 476 -16.19 3.35 -15.93
CA PRO A 476 -16.07 2.85 -17.30
C PRO A 476 -15.23 1.58 -17.39
N ILE A 477 -14.13 1.47 -16.64
CA ILE A 477 -13.29 0.27 -16.62
C ILE A 477 -14.06 -0.92 -16.04
N GLY A 478 -14.75 -0.73 -14.91
CA GLY A 478 -15.59 -1.75 -14.30
C GLY A 478 -16.73 -2.20 -15.22
N LEU A 479 -17.42 -1.25 -15.87
CA LEU A 479 -18.49 -1.55 -16.82
C LEU A 479 -17.97 -2.29 -18.05
N ALA A 480 -16.86 -1.86 -18.64
CA ALA A 480 -16.24 -2.53 -19.78
C ALA A 480 -15.83 -3.97 -19.44
N LEU A 481 -15.24 -4.19 -18.26
CA LEU A 481 -14.89 -5.52 -17.76
C LEU A 481 -16.13 -6.39 -17.54
N CYS A 482 -17.21 -5.82 -16.98
CA CYS A 482 -18.48 -6.51 -16.75
C CYS A 482 -19.12 -6.97 -18.07
N LEU A 483 -19.20 -6.07 -19.06
CA LEU A 483 -19.74 -6.36 -20.39
C LEU A 483 -18.89 -7.41 -21.11
N TYR A 484 -17.56 -7.29 -21.04
CA TYR A 484 -16.64 -8.25 -21.63
C TYR A 484 -16.81 -9.64 -21.01
N ALA A 485 -16.78 -9.74 -19.68
CA ALA A 485 -16.96 -11.00 -18.96
C ALA A 485 -18.33 -11.64 -19.26
N SER A 486 -19.40 -10.84 -19.29
CA SER A 486 -20.75 -11.28 -19.65
C SER A 486 -20.82 -11.81 -21.09
N GLY A 487 -20.21 -11.10 -22.04
CA GLY A 487 -20.10 -11.55 -23.43
C GLY A 487 -19.36 -12.89 -23.53
N VAL A 488 -18.23 -13.03 -22.84
CA VAL A 488 -17.47 -14.29 -22.83
C VAL A 488 -18.27 -15.43 -22.20
N ILE A 489 -19.02 -15.18 -21.12
CA ILE A 489 -19.93 -16.16 -20.51
C ILE A 489 -20.99 -16.61 -21.53
N TYR A 490 -21.64 -15.66 -22.20
CA TYR A 490 -22.67 -15.94 -23.22
C TYR A 490 -22.13 -16.83 -24.34
N PHE A 491 -20.98 -16.49 -24.92
CA PHE A 491 -20.37 -17.26 -26.01
C PHE A 491 -19.85 -18.63 -25.56
N ARG A 492 -19.31 -18.75 -24.34
CA ARG A 492 -18.76 -20.02 -23.84
C ARG A 492 -19.84 -21.04 -23.48
N PHE A 493 -20.93 -20.59 -22.84
CA PHE A 493 -21.90 -21.50 -22.22
C PHE A 493 -23.26 -21.54 -22.91
N PHE A 494 -23.73 -20.43 -23.49
CA PHE A 494 -25.10 -20.32 -23.99
C PHE A 494 -25.19 -20.47 -25.51
N LYS A 495 -24.35 -19.77 -26.28
CA LYS A 495 -24.37 -19.85 -27.77
C LYS A 495 -24.01 -21.26 -28.30
N ASN A 496 -23.12 -21.98 -27.61
CA ASN A 496 -22.75 -23.34 -28.01
C ASN A 496 -23.80 -24.39 -27.62
N ARG A 497 -24.70 -24.11 -26.66
CA ARG A 497 -25.82 -25.00 -26.33
C ARG A 497 -26.94 -24.91 -27.36
N SER A 498 -27.26 -23.72 -27.89
CA SER A 498 -28.33 -23.60 -28.90
C SER A 498 -28.01 -24.35 -30.19
N LYS A 499 -26.74 -24.35 -30.64
CA LYS A 499 -26.27 -25.15 -31.79
C LYS A 499 -26.28 -26.67 -31.58
N ALA A 500 -26.29 -27.13 -30.34
CA ALA A 500 -26.33 -28.55 -30.00
C ALA A 500 -27.77 -29.07 -29.79
N ILE A 501 -28.73 -28.17 -29.58
CA ILE A 501 -30.17 -28.49 -29.49
C ILE A 501 -30.84 -28.35 -30.86
N SER A 502 -30.26 -27.58 -31.78
CA SER A 502 -30.73 -27.41 -33.17
C SER A 502 -30.13 -28.41 -34.18
N ARG A 503 -29.49 -29.48 -33.70
CA ARG A 503 -28.98 -30.63 -34.47
C ARG A 503 -29.51 -31.89 -33.82
#